data_AF-A0AAJ6Z6K0-F1
#
_entry.id   AF-A0AAJ6Z6K0-F1
#
_cell.length_a   1.000
_cell.length_b   1.000
_cell.length_c   1.000
_cell.angle_alpha   90.00
_cell.angle_beta   90.00
_cell.angle_gamma   90.00
#
_symmetry.space_group_name_H-M   'P 1'
#
loop_
_entity.id
_entity.type
_entity.pdbx_description
1 polymer ?
#
loop_
_entity_poly.entity_id
_entity_poly.type
_entity_poly.pdbx_seq_one_letter_code
_entity_poly.pdbx_strand_id
1 'polypeptide(L)'
;MSKVYRALISATDKFVPNKLRPLWEHEAGPKTIFFWAPAFKWALVAASVDDYRRPLDKVSTTQSATLSATGLIWTRYCLVIRPVNYSLSICNFALGVANGIQCFRAYRYQNYLKA
;
A
#
# COMPACT_ATOMS: atom_id res chain seq x y z
N MET A 1 10.71 1.88 -24.67
CA MET A 1 9.23 1.89 -24.58
C MET A 1 8.63 1.18 -25.78
N SER A 2 7.83 0.15 -25.56
CA SER A 2 7.19 -0.67 -26.61
C SER A 2 6.28 0.16 -27.53
N LYS A 3 6.21 -0.22 -28.81
CA LYS A 3 5.30 0.41 -29.80
C LYS A 3 3.84 0.29 -29.38
N VAL A 4 3.47 -0.79 -28.71
CA VAL A 4 2.11 -1.05 -28.19
C VAL A 4 1.72 -0.05 -27.10
N TYR A 5 2.63 0.22 -26.17
CA TYR A 5 2.42 1.20 -25.09
C TYR A 5 2.22 2.61 -25.64
N ARG A 6 3.01 3.01 -26.65
CA ARG A 6 2.85 4.31 -27.32
C ARG A 6 1.50 4.44 -28.02
N ALA A 7 1.06 3.40 -28.72
CA ALA A 7 -0.23 3.40 -29.42
C ALA A 7 -1.39 3.55 -28.43
N LEU A 8 -1.38 2.77 -27.34
CA LEU A 8 -2.41 2.83 -26.29
C LEU A 8 -2.48 4.19 -25.61
N ILE A 9 -1.34 4.79 -25.26
CA ILE A 9 -1.32 6.11 -24.62
C ILE A 9 -1.81 7.20 -25.58
N SER A 10 -1.41 7.16 -26.86
CA SER A 10 -1.89 8.17 -27.83
C SER A 10 -3.40 8.11 -28.05
N ALA A 11 -3.99 6.92 -27.94
CA ALA A 11 -5.43 6.73 -28.02
C ALA A 11 -6.13 7.24 -26.75
N THR A 12 -5.56 7.01 -25.56
CA THR A 12 -6.13 7.48 -24.29
C THR A 12 -5.95 8.98 -24.07
N ASP A 13 -4.84 9.59 -24.52
CA ASP A 13 -4.57 11.04 -24.44
C ASP A 13 -5.74 11.88 -24.98
N LYS A 14 -6.38 11.41 -26.05
CA LYS A 14 -7.48 12.11 -26.72
C LYS A 14 -8.76 12.18 -25.88
N PHE A 15 -8.90 11.29 -24.89
CA PHE A 15 -10.06 11.20 -24.01
C PHE A 15 -9.80 11.79 -22.61
N VAL A 16 -8.59 12.26 -22.31
CA VAL A 16 -8.28 12.84 -21.00
C VAL A 16 -8.79 14.28 -20.90
N PRO A 17 -9.69 14.61 -19.96
CA PRO A 17 -10.13 15.97 -19.74
C PRO A 17 -8.98 16.89 -19.33
N ASN A 18 -9.00 18.15 -19.77
CA ASN A 18 -7.93 19.13 -19.48
C ASN A 18 -7.61 19.29 -17.99
N LYS A 19 -8.60 19.08 -17.11
CA LYS A 19 -8.41 19.15 -15.64
C LYS A 19 -7.57 17.98 -15.06
N LEU A 20 -7.52 16.83 -15.74
CA LEU A 20 -6.78 15.65 -15.28
C LEU A 20 -5.39 15.51 -15.93
N ARG A 21 -5.05 16.40 -16.88
CA ARG A 21 -3.72 16.42 -17.53
C ARG A 21 -2.55 16.58 -16.54
N PRO A 22 -2.64 17.38 -15.46
CA PRO A 22 -1.56 17.47 -14.47
C PRO A 22 -1.24 16.12 -13.80
N LEU A 23 -2.25 15.30 -13.54
CA LEU A 23 -2.08 13.97 -12.97
C LEU A 23 -1.60 12.95 -14.02
N TRP A 24 -2.09 13.09 -15.25
CA TRP A 24 -1.77 12.21 -16.38
C TRP A 24 -0.32 12.34 -16.86
N GLU A 25 0.24 13.55 -16.84
CA GLU A 25 1.64 13.84 -17.22
C GLU A 25 2.64 13.74 -16.06
N HIS A 26 2.17 13.48 -14.82
CA HIS A 26 3.05 13.35 -13.67
C HIS A 26 4.03 12.17 -13.84
N GLU A 27 5.29 12.32 -13.40
CA GLU A 27 6.31 11.26 -13.52
C GLU A 27 5.91 9.95 -12.81
N ALA A 28 5.17 10.06 -11.71
CA ALA A 28 4.54 8.95 -11.00
C ALA A 28 3.02 8.81 -11.29
N GLY A 29 2.57 9.31 -12.44
CA GLY A 29 1.17 9.30 -12.86
C GLY A 29 0.68 7.98 -13.47
N PRO A 30 -0.58 7.90 -13.91
CA PRO A 30 -1.23 6.68 -14.41
C PRO A 30 -0.56 6.01 -15.61
N LYS A 31 0.34 6.72 -16.31
CA LYS A 31 1.18 6.16 -17.38
C LYS A 31 2.24 5.20 -16.85
N THR A 32 2.62 5.28 -15.56
CA THR A 32 3.77 4.54 -15.02
C THR A 32 3.38 3.50 -13.97
N ILE A 33 4.28 2.52 -13.78
CA ILE A 33 4.13 1.48 -12.76
C ILE A 33 4.08 2.06 -11.34
N PHE A 34 4.64 3.27 -11.15
CA PHE A 34 4.63 3.98 -9.88
C PHE A 34 3.24 4.38 -9.40
N PHE A 35 2.25 4.45 -10.29
CA PHE A 35 0.84 4.67 -9.94
C PHE A 35 0.11 3.35 -9.67
N TRP A 36 0.24 2.39 -10.59
CA TRP A 36 -0.50 1.13 -10.53
C TRP A 36 -0.02 0.20 -9.42
N ALA A 37 1.29 0.11 -9.17
CA ALA A 37 1.81 -0.76 -8.13
C ALA A 37 1.28 -0.40 -6.73
N PRO A 38 1.28 0.89 -6.28
CA PRO A 38 0.59 1.29 -5.06
C PRO A 38 -0.92 1.01 -5.10
N ALA A 39 -1.58 1.24 -6.24
CA ALA A 39 -3.02 1.01 -6.38
C ALA A 39 -3.40 -0.45 -6.07
N PHE A 40 -2.64 -1.41 -6.61
CA PHE A 40 -2.84 -2.83 -6.28
C PHE A 40 -2.42 -3.17 -4.84
N LYS A 41 -1.38 -2.51 -4.33
CA LYS A 41 -0.88 -2.75 -2.97
C LYS A 41 -1.91 -2.40 -1.88
N TRP A 42 -2.86 -1.50 -2.17
CA TRP A 42 -3.99 -1.23 -1.27
C TRP A 42 -4.86 -2.45 -0.96
N ALA A 43 -4.87 -3.47 -1.83
CA ALA A 43 -5.52 -4.75 -1.52
C ALA A 43 -4.93 -5.42 -0.27
N LEU A 44 -3.62 -5.27 -0.01
CA LEU A 44 -2.98 -5.81 1.20
C LEU A 44 -3.44 -5.09 2.47
N VAL A 45 -3.64 -3.77 2.37
CA VAL A 45 -4.17 -2.97 3.47
C VAL A 45 -5.61 -3.38 3.75
N ALA A 46 -6.44 -3.52 2.71
CA ALA A 46 -7.81 -4.00 2.84
C ALA A 46 -7.89 -5.39 3.48
N ALA A 47 -7.03 -6.32 3.04
CA ALA A 47 -6.95 -7.66 3.63
C ALA A 47 -6.52 -7.63 5.11
N SER A 48 -5.59 -6.74 5.47
CA SER A 48 -5.14 -6.56 6.85
C SER A 48 -6.25 -6.01 7.75
N VAL A 49 -7.11 -5.15 7.22
CA VAL A 49 -8.28 -4.62 7.93
C VAL A 49 -9.37 -5.69 8.05
N ASP A 50 -9.62 -6.50 7.01
CA ASP A 50 -10.60 -7.58 7.09
C ASP A 50 -10.19 -8.68 8.09
N ASP A 51 -8.87 -8.91 8.25
CA ASP A 51 -8.32 -9.83 9.25
C ASP A 51 -8.72 -9.47 10.69
N TYR A 52 -9.17 -8.23 10.94
CA TYR A 52 -9.65 -7.82 12.27
C TYR A 52 -10.88 -8.56 12.75
N ARG A 53 -11.65 -9.13 11.81
CA ARG A 53 -12.85 -9.94 12.08
C ARG A 53 -12.51 -11.37 12.48
N ARG A 54 -11.27 -11.83 12.26
CA ARG A 54 -10.86 -13.18 12.61
C ARG A 54 -10.73 -13.33 14.13
N PRO A 55 -11.06 -14.51 14.69
CA PRO A 55 -10.87 -14.78 16.11
C PRO A 55 -9.38 -14.69 16.47
N LEU A 56 -9.08 -14.03 17.58
CA LEU A 56 -7.72 -13.72 18.01
C LEU A 56 -6.86 -14.97 18.30
N ASP A 57 -7.48 -16.11 18.60
CA ASP A 57 -6.81 -17.41 18.75
C ASP A 57 -6.08 -17.87 17.48
N LYS A 58 -6.55 -17.43 16.31
CA LYS A 58 -5.99 -17.81 15.01
C LYS A 58 -5.04 -16.76 14.45
N VAL A 59 -4.85 -15.65 15.16
CA VAL A 59 -4.02 -14.52 14.71
C VAL A 59 -2.61 -14.70 15.24
N SER A 60 -1.63 -14.74 14.33
CA SER A 60 -0.22 -14.78 14.71
C SER A 60 0.27 -13.38 15.07
N THR A 61 0.60 -13.20 16.36
CA THR A 61 1.19 -11.95 16.88
C THR A 61 2.50 -11.64 16.18
N THR A 62 3.37 -12.63 15.99
CA THR A 62 4.67 -12.45 15.34
C THR A 62 4.49 -12.01 13.87
N GLN A 63 3.55 -12.62 13.15
CA GLN A 63 3.26 -12.23 11.77
C GLN A 63 2.75 -10.79 11.68
N SER A 64 1.82 -10.42 12.56
CA SER A 64 1.30 -9.05 12.63
C SER A 64 2.40 -8.04 13.01
N ALA A 65 3.31 -8.41 13.91
CA ALA A 65 4.46 -7.59 14.28
C ALA A 65 5.43 -7.40 13.09
N THR A 66 5.73 -8.46 12.35
CA THR A 66 6.61 -8.38 11.16
C THR A 66 5.99 -7.53 10.06
N LEU A 67 4.68 -7.68 9.79
CA LEU A 67 3.97 -6.86 8.82
C LEU A 67 3.92 -5.38 9.23
N SER A 68 3.75 -5.12 10.53
CA SER A 68 3.84 -3.76 11.09
C SER A 68 5.22 -3.14 10.86
N ALA A 69 6.28 -3.84 11.27
CA ALA A 69 7.66 -3.37 11.16
C ALA A 69 8.07 -3.13 9.70
N THR A 70 7.75 -4.07 8.80
CA THR A 70 8.05 -3.92 7.38
C THR A 70 7.30 -2.75 6.77
N GLY A 71 6.01 -2.55 7.08
CA GLY A 71 5.24 -1.39 6.62
C GLY A 71 5.90 -0.05 7.00
N LEU A 72 6.36 0.08 8.24
CA LEU A 72 7.04 1.30 8.70
C LEU A 72 8.42 1.51 8.04
N ILE A 73 9.23 0.46 7.91
CA ILE A 73 10.54 0.55 7.24
C ILE A 73 10.37 0.99 5.79
N TRP A 74 9.45 0.37 5.06
CA TRP A 74 9.19 0.69 3.66
C TRP A 74 8.56 2.07 3.48
N THR A 75 7.82 2.58 4.47
CA THR A 75 7.31 3.96 4.47
C THR A 75 8.45 4.96 4.30
N ARG A 76 9.51 4.84 5.12
CA ARG A 76 10.70 5.71 5.06
C ARG A 76 11.45 5.53 3.74
N TYR A 77 11.61 4.29 3.29
CA TYR A 77 12.35 4.01 2.06
C TYR A 77 11.70 4.68 0.83
N CYS A 78 10.36 4.66 0.73
CA CYS A 78 9.63 5.31 -0.36
C CYS A 78 9.80 6.83 -0.41
N LEU A 79 10.13 7.47 0.71
CA LEU A 79 10.38 8.91 0.81
C LEU A 79 11.81 9.31 0.44
N VAL A 80 12.73 8.35 0.42
CA VAL A 80 14.16 8.59 0.16
C VAL A 80 14.55 8.22 -1.28
N ILE A 81 13.79 7.32 -1.92
CA ILE A 81 13.97 7.01 -3.35
C ILE A 81 13.63 8.25 -4.21
N ARG A 82 14.39 8.44 -5.30
CA ARG A 82 14.15 9.47 -6.32
C ARG A 82 13.63 8.80 -7.62
N PRO A 83 12.51 9.26 -8.20
CA PRO A 83 11.58 10.26 -7.67
C PRO A 83 10.79 9.74 -6.47
N VAL A 84 10.38 10.65 -5.58
CA VAL A 84 9.65 10.31 -4.35
C VAL A 84 8.25 9.82 -4.69
N ASN A 85 7.86 8.66 -4.15
CA ASN A 85 6.52 8.10 -4.35
C ASN A 85 5.69 8.15 -3.07
N TYR A 86 4.93 9.24 -2.92
CA TYR A 86 4.03 9.45 -1.78
C TYR A 86 2.92 8.40 -1.70
N SER A 87 2.35 7.98 -2.84
CA SER A 87 1.28 6.96 -2.84
C SER A 87 1.77 5.61 -2.31
N LEU A 88 2.99 5.21 -2.67
CA LEU A 88 3.60 3.98 -2.16
C LEU A 88 3.96 4.10 -0.67
N SER A 89 4.44 5.28 -0.24
CA SER A 89 4.75 5.56 1.17
C SER A 89 3.49 5.43 2.04
N ILE A 90 2.39 6.08 1.64
CA ILE A 90 1.11 6.04 2.37
C ILE A 90 0.56 4.61 2.47
N CYS A 91 0.62 3.84 1.38
CA CYS A 91 0.13 2.46 1.39
C CYS A 91 0.94 1.57 2.37
N ASN A 92 2.27 1.71 2.41
CA ASN A 92 3.11 0.98 3.37
C ASN A 92 2.85 1.44 4.81
N PHE A 93 2.63 2.74 5.02
CA PHE A 93 2.31 3.29 6.33
C PHE A 93 0.98 2.73 6.84
N ALA A 94 -0.05 2.75 6.01
CA ALA A 94 -1.36 2.20 6.33
C ALA A 94 -1.30 0.70 6.64
N LEU A 95 -0.50 -0.06 5.88
CA LEU A 95 -0.24 -1.48 6.18
C LEU A 95 0.42 -1.66 7.55
N GLY A 96 1.42 -0.82 7.85
CA GLY A 96 2.14 -0.81 9.12
C GLY A 96 1.21 -0.56 10.30
N VAL A 97 0.40 0.50 10.21
CA VAL A 97 -0.59 0.85 11.23
C VAL A 97 -1.64 -0.24 11.41
N ALA A 98 -2.17 -0.78 10.30
CA ALA A 98 -3.20 -1.80 10.37
C ALA A 98 -2.71 -3.07 11.07
N ASN A 99 -1.51 -3.53 10.73
CA ASN A 99 -0.92 -4.71 11.37
C ASN A 99 -0.42 -4.42 12.79
N GLY A 100 -0.03 -3.18 13.09
CA GLY A 100 0.30 -2.73 14.44
C GLY A 100 -0.89 -2.83 15.40
N ILE A 101 -2.08 -2.38 14.97
CA ILE A 101 -3.33 -2.53 15.74
C ILE A 101 -3.64 -4.01 15.97
N GLN A 102 -3.56 -4.85 14.93
CA GLN A 102 -3.80 -6.30 15.04
C GLN A 102 -2.81 -6.96 16.01
N CYS A 103 -1.53 -6.60 15.91
CA CYS A 103 -0.49 -7.09 16.81
C CYS A 103 -0.78 -6.73 18.28
N PHE A 104 -1.19 -5.49 18.54
CA PHE A 104 -1.55 -5.05 19.89
C PHE A 104 -2.74 -5.83 20.45
N ARG A 105 -3.79 -6.06 19.64
CA ARG A 105 -4.95 -6.86 20.02
C ARG A 105 -4.57 -8.31 20.34
N ALA A 106 -3.78 -8.94 19.48
CA ALA A 106 -3.32 -10.32 19.65
C ALA A 106 -2.43 -10.47 20.90
N TYR A 107 -1.51 -9.52 21.12
CA TYR A 107 -0.65 -9.51 22.31
C TYR A 107 -1.45 -9.40 23.62
N ARG A 108 -2.42 -8.48 23.69
CA ARG A 108 -3.29 -8.35 24.87
C ARG A 108 -4.09 -9.62 25.15
N TYR A 109 -4.60 -10.25 24.09
CA TYR A 109 -5.34 -11.49 24.20
C TYR A 109 -4.48 -12.65 24.74
N GLN A 110 -3.25 -12.79 24.23
CA GLN A 110 -2.30 -13.79 24.72
C GLN A 110 -1.90 -13.57 26.18
N ASN A 111 -1.78 -12.32 26.64
CA ASN A 111 -1.51 -12.02 28.05
C ASN A 111 -2.69 -12.38 28.95
N TYR A 112 -3.93 -12.17 28.49
CA TYR A 112 -5.12 -12.58 29.23
C TYR A 112 -5.21 -14.10 29.41
N LEU A 113 -4.84 -14.88 28.38
CA LEU A 113 -4.83 -16.35 28.47
C LEU A 113 -3.74 -16.94 29.37
N LYS A 114 -2.69 -16.16 29.67
CA LYS A 114 -1.58 -16.57 30.53
C LYS A 114 -1.81 -16.23 32.01
N ALA A 115 -2.77 -15.35 32.30
CA ALA A 115 -3.17 -14.96 33.64
C ALA A 115 -4.20 -15.94 34.20
#